data_AF-A0A523SRU9-F1
#
_entry.id   AF-A0A523SRU9-F1
#
_cell.length_a   1.000
_cell.length_b   1.000
_cell.length_c   1.000
_cell.angle_alpha   90.00
_cell.angle_beta   90.00
_cell.angle_gamma   90.00
#
_symmetry.space_group_name_H-M   'P 1'
#
loop_
_entity.id
_entity.type
_entity.pdbx_description
1 polymer ?
#
loop_
_entity_poly.entity_id
_entity_poly.type
_entity_poly.pdbx_seq_one_letter_code
_entity_poly.pdbx_strand_id
1 'polypeptide(L)'
;MSKLNLMKQFMNTFVGNDLHLVIKDKNYFHVHTIEIIQKTDDSCPIKETPVGDYFLRLSVRDEKSREASILCNWSEQLIQNLLEHSISAREAGYAVIMMIRSPLNANSWLLLWGDKLQKTIRTENPIETPPITIDYID
;
A
#
# COMPACT_ATOMS: atom_id res chain seq x y z
N MET A 1 0.36 21.22 2.95
CA MET A 1 1.44 20.23 3.23
C MET A 1 2.18 19.99 1.92
N SER A 2 3.50 19.87 1.89
CA SER A 2 4.22 19.61 0.61
C SER A 2 4.03 18.15 0.14
N LYS A 3 4.09 17.90 -1.17
CA LYS A 3 4.05 16.53 -1.74
C LYS A 3 5.03 15.58 -1.07
N LEU A 4 6.27 16.03 -0.84
CA LEU A 4 7.30 15.24 -0.17
C LEU A 4 6.88 14.83 1.26
N ASN A 5 6.24 15.73 2.00
CA ASN A 5 5.73 15.41 3.35
C ASN A 5 4.59 14.39 3.29
N LEU A 6 3.68 14.51 2.31
CA LEU A 6 2.64 13.50 2.07
C LEU A 6 3.25 12.13 1.73
N MET A 7 4.27 12.08 0.87
CA MET A 7 4.96 10.84 0.51
C MET A 7 5.64 10.20 1.73
N LYS A 8 6.26 10.99 2.60
CA LYS A 8 6.88 10.49 3.86
C LYS A 8 5.85 9.90 4.81
N GLN A 9 4.71 10.58 4.98
CA GLN A 9 3.62 10.05 5.79
C GLN A 9 3.06 8.75 5.21
N PHE A 10 2.82 8.72 3.90
CA PHE A 10 2.35 7.54 3.20
C PHE A 10 3.29 6.34 3.37
N MET A 11 4.59 6.54 3.16
CA MET A 11 5.61 5.51 3.39
C MET A 11 5.54 4.99 4.82
N ASN A 12 5.52 5.87 5.81
CA ASN A 12 5.45 5.49 7.22
C ASN A 12 4.14 4.80 7.58
N THR A 13 3.02 5.09 6.90
CA THR A 13 1.71 4.48 7.17
C THR A 13 1.64 3.03 6.71
N PHE A 14 2.19 2.71 5.54
CA PHE A 14 2.01 1.41 4.87
C PHE A 14 3.25 0.49 4.92
N VAL A 15 4.41 0.98 5.36
CA VAL A 15 5.61 0.15 5.58
C VAL A 15 5.76 -0.13 7.07
N GLY A 16 5.77 -1.41 7.45
CA GLY A 16 6.09 -1.84 8.83
C GLY A 16 4.97 -1.64 9.86
N ASN A 17 3.77 -1.22 9.46
CA ASN A 17 2.60 -1.14 10.34
C ASN A 17 1.57 -2.23 10.01
N ASP A 18 0.60 -2.40 10.90
CA ASP A 18 -0.53 -3.34 10.82
C ASP A 18 -1.53 -3.05 9.67
N LEU A 19 -1.19 -2.20 8.70
CA LEU A 19 -2.03 -1.86 7.57
C LEU A 19 -1.30 -2.11 6.25
N HIS A 20 -1.80 -3.09 5.50
CA HIS A 20 -1.23 -3.52 4.23
C HIS A 20 -1.88 -2.81 3.05
N LEU A 21 -1.06 -2.44 2.06
CA LEU A 21 -1.52 -1.93 0.77
C LEU A 21 -1.42 -3.03 -0.30
N VAL A 22 -2.53 -3.26 -0.99
CA VAL A 22 -2.60 -4.20 -2.11
C VAL A 22 -2.98 -3.45 -3.38
N ILE A 23 -2.25 -3.67 -4.47
CA ILE A 23 -2.60 -3.16 -5.80
C ILE A 23 -3.18 -4.32 -6.61
N LYS A 24 -4.42 -4.17 -7.08
CA LYS A 24 -5.04 -5.14 -7.98
C LYS A 24 -4.96 -4.67 -9.42
N ASP A 25 -4.15 -5.36 -10.21
CA ASP A 25 -4.05 -5.17 -11.66
C ASP A 25 -3.85 -6.53 -12.35
N LYS A 26 -4.95 -7.14 -12.80
CA LYS A 26 -5.08 -8.56 -13.23
C LYS A 26 -4.73 -9.59 -12.15
N ASN A 27 -3.65 -9.37 -11.41
CA ASN A 27 -3.20 -10.09 -10.23
C ASN A 27 -3.25 -9.18 -8.99
N TYR A 28 -3.03 -9.77 -7.82
CA TYR A 28 -2.84 -9.04 -6.57
C TYR A 28 -1.35 -8.82 -6.31
N PHE A 29 -0.99 -7.58 -6.02
CA PHE A 29 0.38 -7.18 -5.69
C PHE A 29 0.41 -6.60 -4.27
N HIS A 30 1.07 -7.31 -3.37
CA HIS A 30 1.26 -6.89 -1.98
C HIS A 30 2.45 -5.93 -1.92
N VAL A 31 2.20 -4.69 -1.51
CA VAL A 31 3.26 -3.71 -1.29
C VAL A 31 3.94 -4.03 0.05
N HIS A 32 5.24 -4.26 0.03
CA HIS A 32 6.02 -4.56 1.25
C HIS A 32 7.13 -3.56 1.52
N THR A 33 7.51 -2.74 0.55
CA THR A 33 8.48 -1.65 0.75
C THR A 33 8.10 -0.46 -0.12
N ILE A 34 8.27 0.74 0.43
CA ILE A 34 7.97 2.01 -0.22
C ILE A 34 9.20 2.89 -0.06
N GLU A 35 9.74 3.38 -1.17
CA GLU A 35 10.89 4.28 -1.20
C GLU A 35 10.50 5.60 -1.87
N ILE A 36 11.06 6.71 -1.38
CA ILE A 36 10.94 8.03 -2.02
C ILE A 36 12.25 8.29 -2.75
N ILE A 37 12.19 8.42 -4.07
CA ILE A 37 13.37 8.60 -4.92
C ILE A 37 13.33 10.00 -5.52
N GLN A 38 14.46 10.71 -5.43
CA GLN A 38 14.64 11.96 -6.16
C GLN A 38 15.09 11.65 -7.60
N LYS A 39 14.48 12.29 -8.59
CA LYS A 39 14.94 12.21 -9.97
C LYS A 39 16.21 13.05 -10.14
N THR A 40 17.31 12.40 -10.47
CA THR A 40 18.63 13.06 -10.62
C THR A 40 18.94 13.50 -12.04
N ASP A 41 18.34 12.83 -13.04
CA ASP A 41 18.60 13.05 -14.46
C ASP A 41 17.45 12.52 -15.33
N ASP A 42 17.56 12.75 -16.64
CA ASP A 42 16.57 12.37 -17.65
C ASP A 42 16.69 10.92 -18.16
N SER A 43 17.66 10.15 -17.65
CA SER A 43 17.71 8.71 -17.90
C SER A 43 16.62 7.94 -17.14
N CYS A 44 16.04 8.56 -16.10
CA CYS A 44 14.92 8.00 -15.36
C CYS A 44 13.71 7.76 -16.27
N PRO A 45 13.09 6.55 -16.23
CA PRO A 45 11.95 6.21 -17.08
C PRO A 45 10.67 7.00 -16.75
N ILE A 46 10.58 7.59 -15.56
CA ILE A 46 9.48 8.51 -15.23
C ILE A 46 9.72 9.86 -15.93
N LYS A 47 8.97 10.07 -17.02
CA LYS A 47 9.06 11.28 -17.85
C LYS A 47 8.31 12.45 -17.25
N GLU A 48 7.23 12.19 -16.51
CA GLU A 48 6.31 13.21 -16.01
C GLU A 48 6.83 13.94 -14.76
N THR A 49 7.85 13.40 -14.09
CA THR A 49 8.50 14.04 -12.94
C THR A 49 9.72 14.85 -13.42
N PRO A 50 9.83 16.14 -13.08
CA PRO A 50 11.02 16.95 -13.36
C PRO A 50 12.29 16.45 -12.63
N VAL A 51 13.47 16.78 -13.17
CA VAL A 51 14.73 16.59 -12.43
C VAL A 51 14.73 17.47 -11.18
N GLY A 52 15.16 16.92 -10.05
CA GLY A 52 15.11 17.56 -8.72
C GLY A 52 13.86 17.21 -7.91
N ASP A 53 12.78 16.73 -8.55
CA ASP A 53 11.54 16.31 -7.89
C ASP A 53 11.58 14.83 -7.45
N TYR A 54 10.52 14.39 -6.77
CA TYR A 54 10.44 13.07 -6.13
C TYR A 54 9.30 12.22 -6.69
N PHE A 55 9.51 10.90 -6.71
CA PHE A 55 8.52 9.88 -7.03
C PHE A 55 8.62 8.69 -6.06
N LEU A 56 7.62 7.81 -6.08
CA LEU A 56 7.59 6.61 -5.24
C LEU A 56 8.10 5.40 -6.02
N ARG A 57 8.86 4.53 -5.34
CA ARG A 57 9.10 3.17 -5.77
C ARG A 57 8.44 2.21 -4.79
N LEU A 58 7.55 1.37 -5.29
CA LEU A 58 6.87 0.34 -4.53
C LEU A 58 7.51 -1.00 -4.87
N SER A 59 8.04 -1.70 -3.87
CA SER A 59 8.41 -3.10 -4.02
C SER A 59 7.20 -3.95 -3.68
N VAL A 60 6.83 -4.82 -4.63
CA VAL A 60 5.63 -5.63 -4.54
C VAL A 60 5.93 -7.11 -4.75
N ARG A 61 5.12 -7.95 -4.14
CA ARG A 61 5.08 -9.40 -4.38
C ARG A 61 3.73 -9.81 -4.92
N ASP A 62 3.72 -10.74 -5.87
CA ASP A 62 2.49 -11.41 -6.30
C ASP A 62 2.20 -12.68 -5.50
N GLU A 63 1.10 -13.35 -5.83
CA GLU A 63 0.66 -14.61 -5.19
C GLU A 63 1.66 -15.78 -5.37
N LYS A 64 2.62 -15.67 -6.29
CA LYS A 64 3.69 -16.65 -6.51
C LYS A 64 5.01 -16.20 -5.85
N SER A 65 4.94 -15.21 -4.95
CA SER A 65 6.07 -14.58 -4.27
C SER A 65 7.10 -13.98 -5.22
N ARG A 66 6.72 -13.66 -6.46
CA ARG A 66 7.59 -13.00 -7.43
C ARG A 66 7.65 -11.52 -7.10
N GLU A 67 8.87 -10.99 -7.00
CA GLU A 67 9.10 -9.58 -6.71
C GLU A 67 9.11 -8.73 -7.97
N ALA A 68 8.57 -7.52 -7.84
CA ALA A 68 8.67 -6.48 -8.86
C ALA A 68 8.80 -5.11 -8.19
N SER A 69 9.27 -4.12 -8.96
CA SER A 69 9.25 -2.71 -8.56
C SER A 69 8.30 -1.93 -9.45
N ILE A 70 7.42 -1.14 -8.84
CA ILE A 70 6.52 -0.23 -9.53
C ILE A 70 6.99 1.20 -9.25
N LEU A 71 7.32 1.95 -10.29
CA LEU A 71 7.65 3.37 -10.19
C LEU A 71 6.36 4.18 -10.36
N CYS A 72 6.11 5.11 -9.44
CA CYS A 72 4.83 5.79 -9.31
C CYS A 72 5.02 7.30 -9.16
N ASN A 73 4.53 8.07 -10.15
CA ASN A 73 4.30 9.51 -10.02
C ASN A 73 2.85 9.77 -9.61
N TRP A 74 2.47 9.32 -8.41
CA TRP A 74 1.11 9.53 -7.90
C TRP A 74 0.85 10.99 -7.56
N SER A 75 -0.39 11.43 -7.78
CA SER A 75 -0.83 12.77 -7.42
C SER A 75 -0.93 12.93 -5.90
N GLU A 76 -0.80 14.17 -5.42
CA GLU A 76 -1.00 14.50 -4.00
C GLU A 76 -2.38 14.04 -3.51
N GLN A 77 -3.41 14.25 -4.33
CA GLN A 77 -4.78 13.83 -4.02
C GLN A 77 -4.88 12.31 -3.79
N LEU A 78 -4.22 11.49 -4.61
CA LEU A 78 -4.26 10.03 -4.42
C LEU A 78 -3.57 9.62 -3.12
N ILE A 79 -2.42 10.21 -2.83
CA ILE A 79 -1.67 9.93 -1.59
C ILE A 79 -2.50 10.34 -0.37
N GLN A 80 -3.14 11.51 -0.43
CA GLN A 80 -4.00 12.00 0.64
C GLN A 80 -5.22 11.11 0.84
N ASN A 81 -5.92 10.72 -0.24
CA ASN A 81 -7.04 9.78 -0.15
C ASN A 81 -6.62 8.45 0.48
N LEU A 82 -5.43 7.92 0.15
CA LEU A 82 -4.90 6.70 0.77
C LEU A 82 -4.67 6.88 2.27
N LEU A 83 -4.13 8.02 2.69
CA LEU A 83 -3.92 8.35 4.09
C LEU A 83 -5.25 8.49 4.85
N GLU A 84 -6.24 9.15 4.27
CA GLU A 84 -7.58 9.30 4.87
C GLU A 84 -8.27 7.93 5.00
N HIS A 85 -8.25 7.12 3.93
CA HIS A 85 -8.79 5.75 3.99
C HIS A 85 -8.03 4.87 4.98
N SER A 86 -6.72 5.10 5.20
CA SER A 86 -5.93 4.37 6.20
C SER A 86 -6.45 4.57 7.62
N ILE A 87 -6.92 5.78 7.92
CA ILE A 87 -7.48 6.11 9.22
C ILE A 87 -8.82 5.39 9.37
N SER A 88 -9.74 5.57 8.42
CA SER A 88 -11.07 4.95 8.48
C SER A 88 -11.02 3.41 8.47
N ALA A 89 -10.11 2.81 7.70
CA ALA A 89 -9.93 1.36 7.68
C ALA A 89 -9.46 0.84 9.05
N ARG A 90 -8.48 1.50 9.67
CA ARG A 90 -7.98 1.14 11.01
C ARG A 90 -9.05 1.32 12.09
N GLU A 91 -9.77 2.44 12.07
CA GLU A 91 -10.88 2.72 13.00
C GLU A 91 -11.97 1.64 12.92
N ALA A 92 -12.20 1.10 11.72
CA ALA A 92 -13.13 0.01 11.49
C ALA A 92 -12.53 -1.40 11.69
N GLY A 93 -11.28 -1.51 12.16
CA GLY A 93 -10.61 -2.79 12.46
C GLY A 93 -10.04 -3.54 11.26
N TYR A 94 -9.94 -2.89 10.10
CA TYR A 94 -9.39 -3.50 8.89
C TYR A 94 -7.88 -3.27 8.75
N ALA A 95 -7.17 -4.35 8.41
CA ALA A 95 -5.71 -4.37 8.21
C ALA A 95 -5.29 -4.29 6.73
N VAL A 96 -6.24 -4.16 5.79
CA VAL A 96 -5.93 -4.16 4.35
C VAL A 96 -6.71 -3.07 3.62
N ILE A 97 -5.99 -2.29 2.82
CA ILE A 97 -6.56 -1.42 1.78
C ILE A 97 -6.10 -1.94 0.43
N MET A 98 -7.05 -2.09 -0.49
CA MET A 98 -6.77 -2.46 -1.87
C MET A 98 -7.08 -1.29 -2.81
N MET A 99 -6.16 -1.05 -3.73
CA MET A 99 -6.31 -0.13 -4.84
C MET A 99 -6.64 -0.91 -6.11
N ILE A 100 -7.69 -0.52 -6.82
CA ILE A 100 -8.03 -1.06 -8.15
C ILE A 100 -8.11 0.09 -9.14
N ARG A 101 -7.59 -0.09 -10.36
CA ARG A 101 -7.84 0.85 -11.46
C ARG A 101 -9.34 0.99 -11.71
N SER A 102 -9.82 2.23 -11.81
CA SER A 102 -11.22 2.48 -12.12
C SER A 102 -11.53 2.00 -13.55
N PRO A 103 -12.63 1.24 -13.75
CA PRO A 103 -13.05 0.84 -15.09
C PRO A 103 -13.55 2.02 -15.93
N LEU A 104 -13.92 3.14 -15.29
CA LEU A 104 -14.43 4.34 -15.94
C LEU A 104 -13.31 5.32 -16.34
N ASN A 105 -12.16 5.26 -15.64
CA ASN A 105 -11.01 6.11 -15.91
C ASN A 105 -9.73 5.36 -15.54
N ALA A 106 -8.95 5.00 -16.56
CA ALA A 106 -7.69 4.29 -16.38
C ALA A 106 -6.69 5.06 -15.50
N ASN A 107 -6.83 6.37 -15.32
CA ASN A 107 -5.97 7.19 -14.46
C ASN A 107 -6.50 7.33 -13.02
N SER A 108 -7.68 6.81 -12.71
CA SER A 108 -8.28 6.88 -11.37
C SER A 108 -8.16 5.55 -10.64
N TRP A 109 -8.16 5.63 -9.31
CA TRP A 109 -8.08 4.47 -8.41
C TRP A 109 -9.30 4.41 -7.51
N LEU A 110 -9.85 3.22 -7.36
CA LEU A 110 -10.86 2.89 -6.35
C LEU A 110 -10.14 2.32 -5.13
N LEU A 111 -10.45 2.86 -3.95
CA LEU A 111 -9.91 2.41 -2.68
C LEU A 111 -10.96 1.56 -1.96
N LEU A 112 -10.63 0.30 -1.68
CA LEU A 112 -11.53 -0.66 -1.08
C LEU A 112 -10.92 -1.23 0.20
N TRP A 113 -11.75 -1.34 1.23
CA TRP A 113 -11.46 -2.03 2.49
C TRP A 113 -12.77 -2.61 3.04
N GLY A 114 -12.69 -3.66 3.85
CA GLY A 114 -13.87 -4.35 4.36
C GLY A 114 -13.67 -5.86 4.57
N ASP A 115 -14.63 -6.50 5.25
CA ASP A 115 -14.56 -7.91 5.64
C ASP A 115 -14.26 -8.86 4.47
N LYS A 116 -14.94 -8.65 3.34
CA LYS A 116 -14.75 -9.48 2.15
C LYS A 116 -13.32 -9.40 1.63
N LEU A 117 -12.71 -8.21 1.70
CA LEU A 117 -11.34 -8.01 1.24
C LEU A 117 -10.35 -8.71 2.17
N GLN A 118 -10.48 -8.51 3.48
CA GLN A 118 -9.57 -9.08 4.47
C GLN A 118 -9.58 -10.61 4.45
N LYS A 119 -10.73 -11.23 4.14
CA LYS A 119 -10.83 -12.69 3.95
C LYS A 119 -10.23 -13.20 2.64
N THR A 120 -10.22 -12.35 1.60
CA THR A 120 -9.75 -12.72 0.26
C THR A 120 -8.24 -12.59 0.16
N ILE A 121 -7.69 -11.54 0.76
CA ILE A 121 -6.25 -11.28 0.78
C ILE A 121 -5.66 -12.07 1.95
N ARG A 122 -4.94 -13.15 1.66
CA ARG A 122 -4.07 -13.76 2.66
C ARG A 122 -2.93 -12.79 2.94
N THR A 123 -3.05 -11.99 4.00
CA THR A 123 -1.91 -11.36 4.62
C THR A 123 -1.14 -12.47 5.33
N GLU A 124 0.07 -12.77 4.88
CA GLU A 124 0.96 -13.65 5.64
C GLU A 124 1.15 -13.00 7.03
N ASN A 125 0.58 -13.65 8.04
CA ASN A 125 0.47 -13.33 9.47
C ASN A 125 -0.74 -12.48 9.91
N PRO A 126 -1.84 -13.10 10.36
CA PRO A 126 -2.23 -13.00 11.75
C PRO A 126 -1.35 -13.97 12.55
N ILE A 127 -0.65 -13.47 13.58
CA ILE A 127 -0.19 -14.36 14.65
C ILE A 127 -1.48 -14.92 15.26
N GLU A 128 -1.87 -16.13 14.87
CA GLU A 128 -2.80 -16.92 15.65
C GLU A 128 -2.09 -17.20 16.97
N THR A 129 -2.28 -16.34 17.97
CA THR A 129 -2.00 -16.72 19.34
C THR A 129 -2.90 -17.91 19.65
N PRO A 130 -2.35 -19.12 19.89
CA PRO A 130 -3.17 -20.22 20.33
C PRO A 130 -3.85 -19.83 21.65
N PRO A 131 -5.10 -20.26 21.90
CA PRO A 131 -5.74 -20.03 23.18
C PRO A 131 -4.85 -20.61 24.28
N ILE A 132 -4.44 -19.77 25.23
CA ILE A 132 -3.75 -20.19 26.43
C ILE A 132 -4.74 -21.10 27.16
N THR A 133 -4.50 -22.41 27.09
CA THR A 133 -5.19 -23.37 27.94
C THR A 133 -4.52 -23.25 29.30
N ILE A 134 -5.18 -22.56 30.23
CA ILE A 134 -4.77 -22.57 31.63
C ILE A 134 -5.26 -23.92 32.16
N ASP A 135 -4.37 -24.90 32.19
CA ASP A 135 -4.60 -26.11 32.97
C ASP A 135 -4.64 -25.70 34.45
N TYR A 136 -5.84 -25.75 35.03
CA TYR A 136 -6.00 -25.72 36.47
C TYR A 136 -5.36 -26.99 37.03
N ILE A 137 -4.28 -26.83 37.78
CA ILE A 137 -3.71 -27.89 38.60
C ILE A 137 -4.54 -27.92 39.89
N ASP A 138 -5.22 -29.06 40.12
CA ASP A 138 -5.91 -29.39 41.38
C ASP A 138 -4.94 -29.49 42.58
#